data_AF-A0A4Q3VVT8-F1
#
_entry.id   AF-A0A4Q3VVT8-F1
#
_cell.length_a   1.000
_cell.length_b   1.000
_cell.length_c   1.000
_cell.angle_alpha   90.00
_cell.angle_beta   90.00
_cell.angle_gamma   90.00
#
_symmetry.space_group_name_H-M   'P 1'
#
loop_
_entity.id
_entity.type
_entity.pdbx_description
1 polymer ?
#
loop_
_entity_poly.entity_id
_entity_poly.type
_entity_poly.pdbx_seq_one_letter_code
_entity_poly.pdbx_strand_id
1 'polypeptide(L)'
;MVQAMSNGLARMQAFRMIMDGATPPAILEKIRQPDFDPEQQQYAILCLNDIGHPATYTGTKANDYKGTLTGYGISVQGNMLTHPEELQAIFDAAVKAQKDSLPIEDILMLALEAGAKAGGDKRCGERKASSSFLTVSKANDIDKHWLNLVIYGDDGKTHAVDALRQKFDVWKIKERKSAD
;
A
#
# COMPACT_ATOMS: atom_id res chain seq x y z
N MET A 1 3.38 -2.29 -6.92
CA MET A 1 2.62 -3.20 -6.04
C MET A 1 1.89 -4.23 -6.89
N VAL A 2 1.93 -5.50 -6.47
CA VAL A 2 1.14 -6.61 -7.05
C VAL A 2 0.47 -7.34 -5.88
N GLN A 3 -0.85 -7.46 -5.89
CA GLN A 3 -1.63 -8.09 -4.81
C GLN A 3 -2.86 -8.86 -5.36
N ALA A 4 -3.76 -9.30 -4.47
CA ALA A 4 -4.76 -10.34 -4.68
C ALA A 4 -4.08 -11.72 -4.84
N MET A 5 -4.34 -12.49 -5.91
CA MET A 5 -3.68 -13.79 -6.09
C MET A 5 -2.16 -13.69 -6.27
N SER A 6 -1.64 -12.49 -6.53
CA SER A 6 -0.23 -12.11 -6.52
C SER A 6 0.67 -12.93 -7.45
N ASN A 7 0.83 -12.47 -8.69
CA ASN A 7 1.75 -13.07 -9.65
C ASN A 7 3.18 -12.54 -9.49
N GLY A 8 4.10 -13.39 -9.03
CA GLY A 8 5.50 -13.04 -8.82
C GLY A 8 6.27 -12.70 -10.09
N LEU A 9 5.95 -13.36 -11.22
CA LEU A 9 6.57 -13.07 -12.52
C LEU A 9 6.16 -11.69 -13.03
N ALA A 10 4.89 -11.32 -12.87
CA ALA A 10 4.40 -9.98 -13.19
C ALA A 10 5.15 -8.89 -12.41
N ARG A 11 5.37 -9.12 -11.11
CA ARG A 11 6.15 -8.20 -10.26
C ARG A 11 7.59 -8.06 -10.73
N MET A 12 8.27 -9.16 -11.05
CA MET A 12 9.66 -9.13 -11.55
C MET A 12 9.75 -8.44 -12.91
N GLN A 13 8.82 -8.71 -13.82
CA GLN A 13 8.75 -8.05 -15.12
C GLN A 13 8.54 -6.54 -14.98
N ALA A 14 7.59 -6.11 -14.14
CA ALA A 14 7.37 -4.69 -13.86
C ALA A 14 8.62 -4.03 -13.28
N PHE A 15 9.25 -4.67 -12.29
CA PHE A 15 10.47 -4.15 -11.67
C PHE A 15 11.58 -3.94 -12.69
N ARG A 16 11.85 -4.94 -13.56
CA ARG A 16 12.84 -4.80 -14.63
C ARG A 16 12.55 -3.62 -15.54
N MET A 17 11.29 -3.48 -15.98
CA MET A 17 10.91 -2.39 -16.86
C MET A 17 11.02 -1.01 -16.19
N ILE A 18 10.75 -0.91 -14.87
CA ILE A 18 11.00 0.32 -14.10
C ILE A 18 12.48 0.66 -14.12
N MET A 19 13.36 -0.33 -13.90
CA MET A 19 14.82 -0.14 -13.94
C MET A 19 15.32 0.26 -15.33
N ASP A 20 14.66 -0.23 -16.38
CA ASP A 20 14.94 0.12 -17.78
C ASP A 20 14.32 1.48 -18.19
N GLY A 21 13.65 2.19 -17.26
CA GLY A 21 13.08 3.52 -17.50
C GLY A 21 11.74 3.53 -18.25
N ALA A 22 11.05 2.39 -18.34
CA ALA A 22 9.74 2.33 -18.97
C ALA A 22 8.69 3.14 -18.19
N THR A 23 7.71 3.69 -18.90
CA THR A 23 6.63 4.48 -18.29
C THR A 23 5.61 3.59 -17.56
N PRO A 24 4.93 4.08 -16.52
CA PRO A 24 3.89 3.31 -15.83
C PRO A 24 2.82 2.70 -16.76
N PRO A 25 2.30 3.40 -17.78
CA PRO A 25 1.35 2.82 -18.73
C PRO A 25 1.92 1.65 -19.55
N ALA A 26 3.16 1.77 -20.04
CA ALA A 26 3.81 0.71 -20.83
C ALA A 26 4.08 -0.54 -19.97
N ILE A 27 4.48 -0.33 -18.71
CA ILE A 27 4.65 -1.42 -17.73
C ILE A 27 3.31 -2.11 -17.50
N LEU A 28 2.24 -1.33 -17.28
CA LEU A 28 0.92 -1.86 -17.01
C LEU A 28 0.39 -2.68 -18.19
N GLU A 29 0.56 -2.19 -19.42
CA GLU A 29 0.21 -2.92 -20.65
C GLU A 29 0.93 -4.28 -20.73
N LYS A 30 2.23 -4.30 -20.39
CA LYS A 30 3.02 -5.54 -20.43
C LYS A 30 2.57 -6.55 -19.36
N ILE A 31 2.36 -6.11 -18.11
CA ILE A 31 1.99 -7.04 -17.03
C ILE A 31 0.50 -7.42 -17.07
N ARG A 32 -0.29 -6.80 -17.95
CA ARG A 32 -1.67 -7.20 -18.24
C ARG A 32 -1.81 -8.22 -19.36
N GLN A 33 -0.71 -8.80 -19.82
CA GLN A 33 -0.77 -9.91 -20.77
C GLN A 33 -1.28 -11.20 -20.09
N PRO A 34 -1.96 -12.10 -20.82
CA PRO A 34 -2.57 -13.31 -20.26
C PRO A 34 -1.62 -14.19 -19.45
N ASP A 35 -0.34 -14.24 -19.83
CA ASP A 35 0.72 -15.00 -19.14
C ASP A 35 0.90 -14.62 -17.66
N PHE A 36 0.35 -13.49 -17.23
CA PHE A 36 0.43 -12.97 -15.87
C PHE A 36 -0.88 -13.10 -15.07
N ASP A 37 -1.90 -13.75 -15.63
CA ASP A 37 -3.24 -13.93 -15.03
C ASP A 37 -3.89 -12.63 -14.50
N PRO A 38 -3.86 -11.52 -15.27
CA PRO A 38 -4.09 -10.17 -14.75
C PRO A 38 -5.46 -9.98 -14.11
N GLU A 39 -6.47 -10.70 -14.57
CA GLU A 39 -7.83 -10.62 -14.02
C GLU A 39 -7.91 -11.08 -12.55
N GLN A 40 -6.95 -11.88 -12.06
CA GLN A 40 -6.87 -12.30 -10.67
C GLN A 40 -6.01 -11.37 -9.78
N GLN A 41 -5.51 -10.27 -10.36
CA GLN A 41 -4.47 -9.42 -9.77
C GLN A 41 -4.99 -8.00 -9.53
N GLN A 42 -4.33 -7.28 -8.63
CA GLN A 42 -4.35 -5.82 -8.60
C GLN A 42 -2.93 -5.28 -8.73
N TYR A 43 -2.74 -4.32 -9.62
CA TYR A 43 -1.46 -3.71 -9.93
C TYR A 43 -1.46 -2.22 -9.61
N ALA A 44 -0.35 -1.74 -9.06
CA ALA A 44 -0.02 -0.32 -8.94
C ALA A 44 1.42 -0.08 -9.40
N ILE A 45 1.64 0.88 -10.29
CA ILE A 45 2.95 1.35 -10.71
C ILE A 45 3.01 2.86 -10.43
N LEU A 46 3.98 3.26 -9.62
CA LEU A 46 4.28 4.64 -9.29
C LEU A 46 5.79 4.80 -9.46
N CYS A 47 6.20 5.83 -10.19
CA CYS A 47 7.60 6.13 -10.47
C CYS A 47 7.88 7.57 -10.04
N LEU A 48 9.01 7.81 -9.36
CA LEU A 48 9.34 9.14 -8.82
C LEU A 48 9.59 10.19 -9.92
N ASN A 49 10.07 9.74 -11.08
CA ASN A 49 10.24 10.58 -12.28
C ASN A 49 8.90 10.93 -12.97
N ASP A 50 7.80 10.29 -12.59
CA ASP A 50 6.46 10.51 -13.14
C ASP A 50 5.38 10.37 -12.04
N ILE A 51 5.58 11.10 -10.94
CA ILE A 51 4.78 10.99 -9.72
C ILE A 51 3.30 11.38 -9.92
N GLY A 52 3.02 12.18 -10.95
CA GLY A 52 1.67 12.65 -11.28
C GLY A 52 0.80 11.62 -11.99
N HIS A 53 1.37 10.54 -12.52
CA HIS A 53 0.65 9.56 -13.33
C HIS A 53 0.80 8.12 -12.81
N PRO A 54 0.25 7.78 -11.62
CA PRO A 54 0.13 6.40 -11.20
C PRO A 54 -0.64 5.56 -12.23
N ALA A 55 -0.12 4.39 -12.60
CA ALA A 55 -0.83 3.42 -13.42
C ALA A 55 -1.33 2.27 -12.56
N THR A 56 -2.63 1.98 -12.64
CA THR A 56 -3.25 0.95 -11.81
C THR A 56 -4.21 0.08 -12.60
N TYR A 57 -4.39 -1.16 -12.15
CA TYR A 57 -5.39 -2.05 -12.71
C TYR A 57 -5.94 -2.97 -11.63
N THR A 58 -7.26 -3.19 -11.65
CA THR A 58 -7.94 -4.12 -10.77
C THR A 58 -8.64 -5.16 -11.63
N GLY A 59 -8.15 -6.40 -11.58
CA GLY A 59 -8.71 -7.51 -12.33
C GLY A 59 -10.14 -7.84 -11.92
N THR A 60 -10.95 -8.27 -12.90
CA THR A 60 -12.37 -8.56 -12.70
C THR A 60 -12.64 -9.74 -11.77
N LYS A 61 -11.68 -10.68 -11.67
CA LYS A 61 -11.75 -11.88 -10.81
C LYS A 61 -11.18 -11.64 -9.41
N ALA A 62 -10.66 -10.45 -9.09
CA ALA A 62 -10.38 -10.11 -7.71
C ALA A 62 -11.68 -10.04 -6.89
N ASN A 63 -11.59 -10.28 -5.59
CA ASN A 63 -12.76 -10.42 -4.72
C ASN A 63 -13.35 -9.07 -4.33
N ASP A 64 -14.67 -8.92 -4.47
CA ASP A 64 -15.39 -7.73 -4.02
C ASP A 64 -15.48 -7.60 -2.49
N TYR A 65 -15.61 -6.39 -1.94
CA TYR A 65 -15.48 -5.12 -2.65
C TYR A 65 -14.01 -4.86 -3.01
N LYS A 66 -13.77 -4.39 -4.23
CA LYS A 66 -12.45 -4.10 -4.77
C LYS A 66 -12.44 -2.78 -5.51
N GLY A 67 -11.27 -2.16 -5.56
CA GLY A 67 -11.09 -0.96 -6.33
C GLY A 67 -9.74 -0.31 -6.09
N THR A 68 -9.61 0.88 -6.65
CA THR A 68 -8.40 1.68 -6.55
C THR A 68 -8.76 3.16 -6.66
N LEU A 69 -8.07 4.00 -5.90
CA LEU A 69 -8.06 5.45 -6.04
C LEU A 69 -6.62 5.93 -6.18
N THR A 70 -6.40 6.95 -7.00
CA THR A 70 -5.07 7.50 -7.27
C THR A 70 -5.06 9.02 -7.15
N GLY A 71 -3.90 9.56 -6.80
CA GLY A 71 -3.63 10.98 -6.70
C GLY A 71 -2.14 11.23 -6.91
N TYR A 72 -1.69 12.48 -6.75
CA TYR A 72 -0.29 12.84 -6.96
C TYR A 72 0.63 12.08 -5.98
N GLY A 73 1.38 11.10 -6.50
CA GLY A 73 2.24 10.22 -5.70
C GLY A 73 1.50 9.26 -4.77
N ILE A 74 0.19 9.06 -4.96
CA ILE A 74 -0.64 8.22 -4.09
C ILE A 74 -1.39 7.19 -4.94
N SER A 75 -1.37 5.93 -4.49
CA SER A 75 -2.28 4.89 -4.96
C SER A 75 -2.78 4.11 -3.77
N VAL A 76 -4.10 4.10 -3.60
CA VAL A 76 -4.81 3.30 -2.60
C VAL A 76 -5.54 2.19 -3.33
N GLN A 77 -5.31 0.95 -2.92
CA GLN A 77 -5.90 -0.22 -3.56
C GLN A 77 -6.38 -1.21 -2.51
N GLY A 78 -7.46 -1.92 -2.80
CA GLY A 78 -7.99 -2.94 -1.92
C GLY A 78 -8.87 -3.94 -2.67
N ASN A 79 -8.97 -5.13 -2.09
CA ASN A 79 -9.92 -6.18 -2.43
C ASN A 79 -10.37 -6.84 -1.12
N MET A 80 -11.50 -7.56 -1.16
CA MET A 80 -12.14 -8.13 0.04
C MET A 80 -12.45 -7.07 1.12
N LEU A 81 -12.71 -5.83 0.70
CA LEU A 81 -13.13 -4.77 1.62
C LEU A 81 -14.53 -5.08 2.16
N THR A 82 -14.82 -4.60 3.36
CA THR A 82 -16.14 -4.74 3.99
C THR A 82 -17.16 -3.84 3.31
N HIS A 83 -16.74 -2.62 2.93
CA HIS A 83 -17.58 -1.60 2.31
C HIS A 83 -16.86 -0.82 1.19
N PRO A 84 -17.59 -0.29 0.19
CA PRO A 84 -16.99 0.46 -0.92
C PRO A 84 -16.35 1.79 -0.49
N GLU A 85 -16.84 2.43 0.56
CA GLU A 85 -16.34 3.72 1.07
C GLU A 85 -14.96 3.65 1.73
N GLU A 86 -14.48 2.44 2.05
CA GLU A 86 -13.17 2.27 2.72
C GLU A 86 -12.02 2.84 1.91
N LEU A 87 -12.03 2.66 0.58
CA LEU A 87 -11.00 3.24 -0.29
C LEU A 87 -11.00 4.76 -0.22
N GLN A 88 -12.19 5.37 -0.20
CA GLN A 88 -12.32 6.82 -0.12
C GLN A 88 -11.81 7.33 1.22
N ALA A 89 -12.13 6.66 2.33
CA ALA A 89 -11.65 7.03 3.66
C ALA A 89 -10.11 7.00 3.74
N ILE A 90 -9.48 5.94 3.20
CA ILE A 90 -8.01 5.82 3.15
C ILE A 90 -7.41 6.92 2.26
N PHE A 91 -7.99 7.15 1.08
CA PHE A 91 -7.51 8.13 0.13
C PHE A 91 -7.62 9.56 0.67
N ASP A 92 -8.74 9.93 1.27
CA ASP A 92 -8.95 11.25 1.86
C ASP A 92 -8.00 11.50 3.03
N ALA A 93 -7.76 10.50 3.89
CA ALA A 93 -6.80 10.60 4.97
C ALA A 93 -5.38 10.87 4.43
N ALA A 94 -4.96 10.12 3.40
CA ALA A 94 -3.66 10.29 2.77
C ALA A 94 -3.51 11.67 2.10
N VAL A 95 -4.51 12.09 1.31
CA VAL A 95 -4.51 13.39 0.61
C VAL A 95 -4.54 14.54 1.60
N LYS A 96 -5.33 14.45 2.67
CA LYS A 96 -5.36 15.48 3.72
C LYS A 96 -3.99 15.58 4.40
N ALA A 97 -3.41 14.46 4.82
CA ALA A 97 -2.09 14.44 5.46
C ALA A 97 -0.98 14.97 4.54
N GLN A 98 -1.06 14.69 3.23
CA GLN A 98 -0.16 15.26 2.22
C GLN A 98 -0.32 16.79 2.10
N LYS A 99 -1.57 17.30 2.06
CA LYS A 99 -1.85 18.75 2.04
C LYS A 99 -1.33 19.46 3.29
N ASP A 100 -1.42 18.80 4.44
CA ASP A 100 -0.89 19.29 5.72
C ASP A 100 0.65 19.19 5.80
N SER A 101 1.32 18.75 4.72
CA SER A 101 2.78 18.61 4.62
C SER A 101 3.39 17.70 5.70
N LEU A 102 2.63 16.67 6.12
CA LEU A 102 3.14 15.68 7.06
C LEU A 102 4.25 14.81 6.44
N PRO A 103 5.20 14.30 7.25
CA PRO A 103 6.17 13.31 6.79
C PRO A 103 5.48 12.06 6.19
N ILE A 104 6.10 11.43 5.20
CA ILE A 104 5.50 10.30 4.46
C ILE A 104 5.11 9.13 5.37
N GLU A 105 5.89 8.88 6.42
CA GLU A 105 5.58 7.83 7.38
C GLU A 105 4.31 8.12 8.20
N ASP A 106 4.03 9.39 8.50
CA ASP A 106 2.81 9.82 9.18
C ASP A 106 1.61 9.74 8.23
N ILE A 107 1.79 10.13 6.95
CA ILE A 107 0.77 9.98 5.90
C ILE A 107 0.34 8.51 5.77
N LEU A 108 1.30 7.59 5.67
CA LEU A 108 1.03 6.15 5.54
C LEU A 108 0.32 5.58 6.78
N MET A 109 0.75 5.97 7.98
CA MET A 109 0.15 5.49 9.22
C MET A 109 -1.31 5.96 9.35
N LEU A 110 -1.58 7.25 9.08
CA LEU A 110 -2.93 7.81 9.13
C LEU A 110 -3.86 7.17 8.08
N ALA A 111 -3.35 6.90 6.87
CA ALA A 111 -4.11 6.23 5.83
C ALA A 111 -4.50 4.79 6.25
N LEU A 112 -3.56 4.06 6.86
CA LEU A 112 -3.79 2.70 7.33
C LEU A 112 -4.84 2.64 8.46
N GLU A 113 -4.80 3.59 9.40
CA GLU A 113 -5.80 3.71 10.46
C GLU A 113 -7.19 4.05 9.93
N ALA A 114 -7.26 4.94 8.94
CA ALA A 114 -8.52 5.29 8.29
C ALA A 114 -9.18 4.06 7.67
N GLY A 115 -8.40 3.18 7.01
CA GLY A 115 -8.88 1.91 6.47
C GLY A 115 -9.39 0.96 7.53
N ALA A 116 -8.63 0.76 8.61
CA ALA A 116 -9.06 -0.10 9.72
C ALA A 116 -10.35 0.41 10.39
N LYS A 117 -10.48 1.73 10.56
CA LYS A 117 -11.68 2.37 11.13
C LYS A 117 -12.89 2.25 10.19
N ALA A 118 -12.68 2.31 8.89
CA ALA A 118 -13.75 2.24 7.90
C ALA A 118 -14.33 0.83 7.71
N GLY A 119 -13.54 -0.22 7.94
CA GLY A 119 -14.04 -1.60 7.92
C GLY A 119 -12.94 -2.65 7.88
N GLY A 120 -11.91 -2.40 7.06
CA GLY A 120 -10.80 -3.32 6.87
C GLY A 120 -11.19 -4.56 6.06
N ASP A 121 -10.37 -5.59 6.18
CA ASP A 121 -10.57 -6.85 5.49
C ASP A 121 -11.77 -7.61 6.06
N LYS A 122 -12.77 -7.89 5.21
CA LYS A 122 -14.02 -8.54 5.59
C LYS A 122 -13.85 -9.91 6.23
N ARG A 123 -12.72 -10.60 5.98
CA ARG A 123 -12.41 -11.91 6.57
C ARG A 123 -12.01 -11.80 8.03
N CYS A 124 -11.61 -10.62 8.48
CA CYS A 124 -11.05 -10.39 9.80
C CYS A 124 -12.09 -9.94 10.84
N GLY A 125 -13.28 -9.53 10.41
CA GLY A 125 -14.35 -9.04 11.29
C GLY A 125 -13.86 -7.89 12.17
N GLU A 126 -14.07 -7.98 13.47
CA GLU A 126 -13.66 -6.94 14.43
C GLU A 126 -12.15 -6.69 14.50
N ARG A 127 -11.31 -7.64 14.05
CA ARG A 127 -9.86 -7.44 14.01
C ARG A 127 -9.41 -6.46 12.93
N LYS A 128 -10.25 -6.23 11.91
CA LYS A 128 -10.02 -5.37 10.73
C LYS A 128 -8.86 -5.81 9.81
N ALA A 129 -7.80 -6.44 10.33
CA ALA A 129 -6.71 -7.02 9.55
C ALA A 129 -6.03 -8.17 10.32
N SER A 130 -5.48 -9.15 9.60
CA SER A 130 -4.68 -10.25 10.18
C SER A 130 -3.21 -9.90 10.35
N SER A 131 -2.74 -8.85 9.68
CA SER A 131 -1.38 -8.32 9.76
C SER A 131 -1.38 -6.88 9.28
N SER A 132 -0.34 -6.14 9.64
CA SER A 132 -0.16 -4.75 9.23
C SER A 132 1.33 -4.44 9.14
N PHE A 133 1.69 -3.56 8.22
CA PHE A 133 3.08 -3.18 8.03
C PHE A 133 3.18 -1.76 7.47
N LEU A 134 4.29 -1.11 7.75
CA LEU A 134 4.64 0.20 7.24
C LEU A 134 6.12 0.22 6.90
N THR A 135 6.42 0.54 5.64
CA THR A 135 7.77 0.56 5.10
C THR A 135 8.03 1.88 4.39
N VAL A 136 9.13 2.55 4.70
CA VAL A 136 9.60 3.78 4.04
C VAL A 136 11.09 3.63 3.76
N SER A 137 11.49 3.99 2.53
CA SER A 137 12.90 3.98 2.11
C SER A 137 13.38 5.39 1.76
N LYS A 138 14.65 5.66 2.03
CA LYS A 138 15.38 6.82 1.51
C LYS A 138 16.04 6.45 0.18
N ALA A 139 16.41 7.47 -0.60
CA ALA A 139 16.99 7.28 -1.94
C ALA A 139 18.30 6.46 -1.96
N ASN A 140 19.02 6.41 -0.84
CA ASN A 140 20.29 5.70 -0.67
C ASN A 140 20.15 4.37 0.10
N ASP A 141 18.93 3.93 0.40
CA ASP A 141 18.69 2.62 1.01
C ASP A 141 18.85 1.52 -0.06
N ILE A 142 19.80 0.59 0.15
CA ILE A 142 20.09 -0.50 -0.80
C ILE A 142 19.56 -1.84 -0.27
N ASP A 143 19.89 -2.19 0.98
CA ASP A 143 19.52 -3.49 1.59
C ASP A 143 18.57 -3.36 2.78
N LYS A 144 18.38 -2.15 3.28
CA LYS A 144 17.60 -1.88 4.48
C LYS A 144 16.78 -0.61 4.30
N HIS A 145 15.47 -0.72 4.51
CA HIS A 145 14.58 0.42 4.54
C HIS A 145 14.82 1.26 5.80
N TRP A 146 14.77 2.57 5.65
CA TRP A 146 14.83 3.53 6.76
C TRP A 146 13.81 3.24 7.86
N LEU A 147 12.58 2.89 7.46
CA LEU A 147 11.52 2.42 8.35
C LEU A 147 10.96 1.11 7.80
N ASN A 148 10.91 0.09 8.66
CA ASN A 148 10.22 -1.16 8.35
C ASN A 148 9.61 -1.76 9.62
N LEU A 149 8.31 -1.57 9.78
CA LEU A 149 7.53 -2.11 10.90
C LEU A 149 6.56 -3.14 10.39
N VAL A 150 6.54 -4.30 11.04
CA VAL A 150 5.62 -5.40 10.72
C VAL A 150 4.99 -5.90 12.01
N ILE A 151 3.69 -6.19 11.95
CA ILE A 151 2.89 -6.89 12.94
C ILE A 151 2.22 -8.09 12.26
N TYR A 152 2.43 -9.27 12.84
CA TYR A 152 1.71 -10.48 12.49
C TYR A 152 0.64 -10.71 13.56
N GLY A 153 -0.63 -10.84 13.17
CA GLY A 153 -1.79 -11.04 14.06
C GLY A 153 -2.37 -12.45 13.92
N ASP A 154 -1.51 -13.46 14.01
CA ASP A 154 -1.85 -14.88 13.88
C ASP A 154 -2.51 -15.47 15.14
N ASP A 155 -2.46 -14.75 16.27
CA ASP A 155 -3.05 -15.14 17.55
C ASP A 155 -4.59 -15.03 17.64
N GLY A 156 -5.22 -14.50 16.60
CA GLY A 156 -6.68 -14.32 16.54
C GLY A 156 -7.24 -13.23 17.45
N LYS A 157 -6.41 -12.44 18.12
CA LYS A 157 -6.81 -11.40 19.09
C LYS A 157 -6.20 -10.03 18.78
N THR A 158 -5.06 -10.01 18.11
CA THR A 158 -4.33 -8.78 17.82
C THR A 158 -5.08 -7.92 16.81
N HIS A 159 -5.39 -6.68 17.20
CA HIS A 159 -5.78 -5.61 16.30
C HIS A 159 -4.52 -5.07 15.61
N ALA A 160 -4.19 -5.63 14.45
CA ALA A 160 -2.87 -5.44 13.86
C ALA A 160 -2.51 -3.97 13.59
N VAL A 161 -3.47 -3.15 13.18
CA VAL A 161 -3.23 -1.71 12.90
C VAL A 161 -2.95 -0.93 14.19
N ASP A 162 -3.68 -1.20 15.28
CA ASP A 162 -3.44 -0.57 16.58
C ASP A 162 -2.05 -0.94 17.14
N ALA A 163 -1.69 -2.22 17.03
CA ALA A 163 -0.36 -2.69 17.42
C ALA A 163 0.76 -2.04 16.58
N LEU A 164 0.50 -1.79 15.28
CA LEU A 164 1.44 -1.08 14.41
C LEU A 164 1.59 0.37 14.82
N ARG A 165 0.50 1.06 15.16
CA ARG A 165 0.52 2.44 15.70
C ARG A 165 1.39 2.52 16.94
N GLN A 166 1.20 1.61 17.91
CA GLN A 166 2.03 1.59 19.12
C GLN A 166 3.52 1.41 18.79
N LYS A 167 3.84 0.50 17.86
CA LYS A 167 5.21 0.27 17.39
C LYS A 167 5.78 1.49 16.65
N PHE A 168 4.95 2.18 15.88
CA PHE A 168 5.29 3.40 15.15
C PHE A 168 5.60 4.56 16.09
N ASP A 169 4.79 4.77 17.14
CA ASP A 169 5.01 5.83 18.11
C ASP A 169 6.34 5.64 18.88
N VAL A 170 6.64 4.40 19.27
CA VAL A 170 7.94 4.04 19.87
C VAL A 170 9.08 4.33 18.90
N TRP A 171 8.93 4.00 17.62
CA TRP A 171 9.94 4.31 16.60
C TRP A 171 10.13 5.83 16.43
N LYS A 172 9.07 6.63 16.33
CA LYS A 172 9.15 8.11 16.21
C LYS A 172 9.89 8.75 17.39
N ILE A 173 9.72 8.22 18.62
CA ILE A 173 10.46 8.71 19.80
C ILE A 173 11.96 8.44 19.64
N LYS A 174 12.34 7.24 19.19
CA LYS A 174 13.76 6.88 18.98
C LYS A 174 14.39 7.68 17.85
N GLU A 175 13.65 7.92 16.77
CA GLU A 175 14.17 8.64 15.61
C GLU A 175 14.43 10.12 15.94
N ARG A 176 13.52 10.77 16.68
CA ARG A 176 13.75 12.15 17.16
C ARG A 176 15.01 12.26 18.02
N LYS A 177 15.23 11.33 18.96
CA LYS A 177 16.43 11.31 19.81
C LYS A 177 17.73 11.06 19.05
N SER A 178 17.67 10.45 17.87
CA SER A 178 18.86 10.18 17.05
C SER A 178 19.22 11.36 16.14
N ALA A 179 18.33 12.35 16.04
CA ALA A 179 18.50 13.56 15.23
C ALA A 179 19.02 14.77 16.05
N ASP A 180 19.02 14.66 17.38
CA ASP A 180 19.59 15.62 18.34
C ASP A 180 21.04 15.23 18.71
#